data_AF-A0A521CJU1-F1
#
_entry.id   AF-A0A521CJU1-F1
#
_cell.length_a   1.000
_cell.length_b   1.000
_cell.length_c   1.000
_cell.angle_alpha   90.00
_cell.angle_beta   90.00
_cell.angle_gamma   90.00
#
_symmetry.space_group_name_H-M   'P 1'
#
loop_
_entity.id
_entity.type
_entity.pdbx_description
1 polymer ?
#
loop_
_entity_poly.entity_id
_entity_poly.type
_entity_poly.pdbx_seq_one_letter_code
_entity_poly.pdbx_strand_id
1 'polypeptide(L)'
;MYLDASANALKAKSPSDFNVLAKTRDELVSKAGHDFMTTVSMAGQHPNSLHVLYDACNTISSLKYEGAEGFGKMVIAPKSHPNVKMTMELEKPIHIKDFRKVRKFLELADHKQLILSDSVLIYGLCQLKGKYNYHEESLFIVNFTKHFHWEVTHHEHVMVSVAFRMPDLYNEKLNREKFFSSLRRLFSGIDKIRLNTLWDITMEATKQKHGTILAISSKADEEAVRLSSQCFKIRPIRINKDIIHQITSIDGAVLIDTDCTCHAIGVILDGIATSNGDSSRGARYNSAVRYYEYMEHKAQTVLVVISEDGIIDLIPNLKPQVKHSAINRHINELAKLSETDKFLRKSFNRLMVFFQENDFYLSQKECTMVNKLRRIIELKHKNSNDGIRMIWDNLLPNKEMNEAYYLKE
;
A
#
# COMPACT_ATOMS: atom_id res chain seq x y z
N MET A 1 -16.31 5.63 -16.43
CA MET A 1 -17.41 4.66 -16.17
C MET A 1 -16.86 3.27 -15.89
N TYR A 2 -15.76 2.88 -16.55
CA TYR A 2 -15.10 1.61 -16.34
C TYR A 2 -14.23 1.59 -15.06
N LEU A 3 -13.66 2.73 -14.65
CA LEU A 3 -12.80 2.80 -13.46
C LEU A 3 -13.53 2.49 -12.14
N ASP A 4 -14.78 2.94 -11.97
CA ASP A 4 -15.56 2.70 -10.76
C ASP A 4 -15.91 1.22 -10.57
N ALA A 5 -16.29 0.53 -11.65
CA ALA A 5 -16.60 -0.90 -11.61
C ALA A 5 -15.34 -1.74 -11.26
N SER A 6 -14.21 -1.41 -11.87
CA SER A 6 -12.96 -2.16 -11.72
C SER A 6 -12.25 -1.88 -10.38
N ALA A 7 -12.29 -0.64 -9.87
CA ALA A 7 -11.80 -0.31 -8.53
C ALA A 7 -12.65 -1.00 -7.43
N ASN A 8 -13.96 -1.13 -7.64
CA ASN A 8 -14.85 -1.83 -6.71
C ASN A 8 -14.60 -3.36 -6.72
N ALA A 9 -14.26 -3.95 -7.87
CA ALA A 9 -13.92 -5.38 -7.96
C ALA A 9 -12.63 -5.73 -7.21
N LEU A 10 -11.62 -4.85 -7.23
CA LEU A 10 -10.36 -5.03 -6.50
C LEU A 10 -10.47 -4.72 -4.99
N LYS A 11 -11.43 -3.85 -4.59
CA LYS A 11 -11.72 -3.51 -3.19
C LYS A 11 -12.71 -4.47 -2.51
N ALA A 12 -13.37 -5.33 -3.27
CA ALA A 12 -14.35 -6.27 -2.74
C ALA A 12 -13.65 -7.26 -1.80
N LYS A 13 -14.00 -7.21 -0.50
CA LYS A 13 -13.56 -8.23 0.46
C LYS A 13 -14.14 -9.58 0.05
N SER A 14 -13.31 -10.63 0.16
CA SER A 14 -13.74 -12.02 0.03
C SER A 14 -15.02 -12.24 0.86
N PRO A 15 -16.11 -12.75 0.27
CA PRO A 15 -17.26 -13.19 1.05
C PRO A 15 -16.85 -14.45 1.82
N SER A 16 -16.40 -14.25 3.07
CA SER A 16 -16.16 -15.26 4.12
C SER A 16 -15.18 -16.41 3.79
N ASP A 17 -14.11 -16.51 4.58
CA ASP A 17 -12.98 -17.45 4.41
C ASP A 17 -13.27 -18.93 4.70
N PHE A 18 -14.50 -19.43 4.50
CA PHE A 18 -14.75 -20.89 4.59
C PHE A 18 -15.79 -21.37 3.59
N ASN A 19 -15.30 -21.83 2.44
CA ASN A 19 -15.95 -22.83 1.62
C ASN A 19 -14.86 -23.71 1.00
N VAL A 20 -14.99 -25.03 1.13
CA VAL A 20 -14.07 -26.07 0.64
C VAL A 20 -13.96 -26.10 -0.91
N LEU A 21 -14.55 -25.10 -1.60
CA LEU A 21 -14.52 -24.86 -3.04
C LEU A 21 -14.32 -23.37 -3.40
N ALA A 22 -13.92 -22.52 -2.44
CA ALA A 22 -13.69 -21.09 -2.68
C ALA A 22 -12.28 -20.86 -3.25
N LYS A 23 -12.21 -20.03 -4.31
CA LYS A 23 -10.97 -19.56 -4.90
C LYS A 23 -10.07 -18.93 -3.83
N THR A 24 -8.78 -19.24 -3.86
CA THR A 24 -7.80 -18.63 -2.96
C THR A 24 -7.81 -17.10 -3.10
N ARG A 25 -7.35 -16.36 -2.08
CA ARG A 25 -7.19 -14.89 -2.19
C ARG A 25 -6.40 -14.53 -3.45
N ASP A 26 -5.35 -15.27 -3.73
CA ASP A 26 -4.50 -15.09 -4.91
C ASP A 26 -5.27 -15.31 -6.22
N GLU A 27 -6.16 -16.31 -6.28
CA GLU A 27 -7.03 -16.52 -7.44
C GLU A 27 -8.08 -15.41 -7.60
N LEU A 28 -8.62 -14.87 -6.50
CA LEU A 28 -9.55 -13.75 -6.54
C LEU A 28 -8.87 -12.46 -7.02
N VAL A 29 -7.69 -12.18 -6.47
CA VAL A 29 -6.87 -11.02 -6.81
C VAL A 29 -6.39 -11.11 -8.26
N SER A 30 -5.89 -12.28 -8.68
CA SER A 30 -5.52 -12.56 -10.07
C SER A 30 -6.70 -12.35 -11.03
N LYS A 31 -7.88 -12.90 -10.70
CA LYS A 31 -9.09 -12.67 -11.49
C LYS A 31 -9.44 -11.18 -11.58
N ALA A 32 -9.36 -10.43 -10.48
CA ALA A 32 -9.62 -9.01 -10.48
C ALA A 32 -8.62 -8.22 -11.35
N GLY A 33 -7.35 -8.64 -11.40
CA GLY A 33 -6.36 -8.09 -12.33
C GLY A 33 -6.69 -8.35 -13.81
N HIS A 34 -7.13 -9.56 -14.14
CA HIS A 34 -7.61 -9.87 -15.50
C HIS A 34 -8.85 -9.04 -15.89
N ASP A 35 -9.81 -8.90 -14.98
CA ASP A 35 -11.02 -8.11 -15.19
C ASP A 35 -10.65 -6.62 -15.39
N PHE A 36 -9.76 -6.08 -14.56
CA PHE A 36 -9.23 -4.72 -14.71
C PHE A 36 -8.53 -4.52 -16.07
N MET A 37 -7.67 -5.44 -16.50
CA MET A 37 -7.00 -5.29 -17.80
C MET A 37 -7.93 -5.48 -18.99
N THR A 38 -9.07 -6.14 -18.81
CA THR A 38 -10.09 -6.20 -19.85
C THR A 38 -10.64 -4.79 -20.12
N THR A 39 -10.90 -4.01 -19.07
CA THR A 39 -11.23 -2.58 -19.20
C THR A 39 -10.14 -1.80 -19.94
N VAL A 40 -8.89 -1.95 -19.55
CA VAL A 40 -7.76 -1.25 -20.19
C VAL A 40 -7.67 -1.61 -21.68
N SER A 41 -7.91 -2.88 -22.02
CA SER A 41 -7.85 -3.37 -23.40
C SER A 41 -8.94 -2.73 -24.28
N MET A 42 -10.12 -2.45 -23.73
CA MET A 42 -11.22 -1.81 -24.46
C MET A 42 -10.88 -0.39 -24.92
N ALA A 43 -9.96 0.31 -24.24
CA ALA A 43 -9.48 1.62 -24.67
C ALA A 43 -8.76 1.58 -26.02
N GLY A 44 -8.21 0.43 -26.41
CA GLY A 44 -7.62 0.21 -27.73
C GLY A 44 -8.64 0.10 -28.86
N GLN A 45 -9.92 -0.16 -28.53
CA GLN A 45 -11.03 -0.33 -29.48
C GLN A 45 -10.86 -1.46 -30.51
N HIS A 46 -9.96 -2.42 -30.26
CA HIS A 46 -9.82 -3.57 -31.14
C HIS A 46 -10.95 -4.59 -30.90
N PRO A 47 -11.62 -5.15 -31.93
CA PRO A 47 -12.76 -6.07 -31.77
C PRO A 47 -12.43 -7.35 -30.97
N ASN A 48 -11.19 -7.82 -31.05
CA ASN A 48 -10.71 -9.04 -30.37
C ASN A 48 -9.85 -8.74 -29.13
N SER A 49 -10.06 -7.59 -28.47
CA SER A 49 -9.25 -7.10 -27.35
C SER A 49 -9.42 -7.88 -26.03
N LEU A 50 -10.44 -8.73 -25.91
CA LEU A 50 -10.78 -9.41 -24.67
C LEU A 50 -9.68 -10.40 -24.20
N HIS A 51 -9.27 -10.27 -22.94
CA HIS A 51 -8.46 -11.22 -22.17
C HIS A 51 -7.00 -11.47 -22.58
N VAL A 52 -6.40 -10.70 -23.49
CA VAL A 52 -5.00 -10.94 -23.92
C VAL A 52 -3.97 -10.11 -23.16
N LEU A 53 -4.33 -8.89 -22.75
CA LEU A 53 -3.34 -7.88 -22.36
C LEU A 53 -2.64 -8.19 -21.02
N TYR A 54 -3.35 -8.72 -20.03
CA TYR A 54 -2.75 -9.05 -18.71
C TYR A 54 -1.64 -10.09 -18.84
N ASP A 55 -1.93 -11.22 -19.49
CA ASP A 55 -0.96 -12.30 -19.71
C ASP A 55 0.18 -11.86 -20.61
N ALA A 56 -0.10 -11.02 -21.60
CA ALA A 56 0.94 -10.46 -22.45
C ALA A 56 1.89 -9.57 -21.65
N CYS A 57 1.40 -8.65 -20.83
CA CYS A 57 2.24 -7.79 -19.99
C CYS A 57 3.06 -8.61 -18.97
N ASN A 58 2.45 -9.63 -18.35
CA ASN A 58 3.15 -10.57 -17.47
C ASN A 58 4.27 -11.33 -18.18
N THR A 59 4.02 -11.77 -19.42
CA THR A 59 5.02 -12.51 -20.20
C THR A 59 6.13 -11.57 -20.68
N ILE A 60 5.79 -10.40 -21.23
CA ILE A 60 6.76 -9.40 -21.68
C ILE A 60 7.68 -8.95 -20.53
N SER A 61 7.13 -8.63 -19.36
CA SER A 61 7.91 -8.19 -18.18
C SER A 61 8.86 -9.27 -17.64
N SER A 62 8.56 -10.56 -17.88
CA SER A 62 9.42 -11.68 -17.48
C SER A 62 10.61 -11.92 -18.43
N LEU A 63 10.61 -11.32 -19.63
CA LEU A 63 11.68 -11.53 -20.60
C LEU A 63 12.82 -10.53 -20.39
N LYS A 64 14.06 -11.04 -20.42
CA LYS A 64 15.26 -10.21 -20.55
C LYS A 64 15.63 -10.05 -22.02
N TYR A 65 16.26 -8.94 -22.37
CA TYR A 65 16.88 -8.73 -23.68
C TYR A 65 18.30 -8.22 -23.46
N GLU A 66 19.29 -8.87 -24.10
CA GLU A 66 20.73 -8.57 -23.92
C GLU A 66 21.19 -8.50 -22.45
N GLY A 67 20.54 -9.27 -21.57
CA GLY A 67 20.86 -9.33 -20.14
C GLY A 67 20.28 -8.19 -19.29
N ALA A 68 19.75 -7.13 -19.92
CA ALA A 68 19.14 -5.99 -19.26
C ALA A 68 17.67 -6.24 -18.86
N GLU A 69 17.24 -5.59 -17.78
CA GLU A 69 15.83 -5.57 -17.37
C GLU A 69 14.97 -4.81 -18.38
N GLY A 70 13.69 -5.19 -18.46
CA GLY A 70 12.74 -4.54 -19.37
C GLY A 70 12.17 -3.26 -18.79
N PHE A 71 12.69 -2.13 -19.26
CA PHE A 71 12.10 -0.82 -19.05
C PHE A 71 11.36 -0.38 -20.31
N GLY A 72 10.27 0.39 -20.16
CA GLY A 72 9.62 1.03 -21.29
C GLY A 72 8.13 1.23 -21.06
N LYS A 73 7.52 2.11 -21.88
CA LYS A 73 6.10 2.44 -21.78
C LYS A 73 5.36 2.08 -23.05
N MET A 74 4.15 1.55 -22.87
CA MET A 74 3.21 1.20 -23.93
C MET A 74 1.88 1.89 -23.67
N VAL A 75 1.44 2.68 -24.65
CA VAL A 75 0.13 3.31 -24.68
C VAL A 75 -0.89 2.33 -25.25
N ILE A 76 -2.03 2.22 -24.56
CA ILE A 76 -3.21 1.49 -25.03
C ILE A 76 -4.24 2.50 -25.52
N ALA A 77 -4.40 2.59 -26.83
CA ALA A 77 -5.33 3.52 -27.51
C ALA A 77 -5.50 3.11 -28.99
N PRO A 78 -6.59 3.48 -29.67
CA PRO A 78 -6.72 3.28 -31.10
C PRO A 78 -5.63 4.08 -31.85
N LYS A 79 -5.20 3.57 -33.01
CA LYS A 79 -4.17 4.24 -33.83
C LYS A 79 -4.55 5.69 -34.19
N SER A 80 -5.83 5.96 -34.35
CA SER A 80 -6.40 7.27 -34.70
C SER A 80 -6.63 8.19 -33.50
N HIS A 81 -6.19 7.83 -32.28
CA HIS A 81 -6.46 8.60 -31.07
C HIS A 81 -5.93 10.04 -31.19
N PRO A 82 -6.75 11.09 -30.94
CA PRO A 82 -6.38 12.48 -31.21
C PRO A 82 -5.18 12.98 -30.38
N ASN A 83 -4.98 12.41 -29.19
CA ASN A 83 -3.86 12.72 -28.31
C ASN A 83 -2.61 11.86 -28.54
N VAL A 84 -2.58 11.04 -29.59
CA VAL A 84 -1.43 10.20 -29.96
C VAL A 84 -0.83 10.72 -31.27
N LYS A 85 0.46 11.03 -31.26
CA LYS A 85 1.23 11.34 -32.48
C LYS A 85 2.17 10.18 -32.78
N MET A 86 1.94 9.48 -33.88
CA MET A 86 2.91 8.52 -34.40
C MET A 86 4.23 9.22 -34.73
N THR A 87 5.34 8.63 -34.29
CA THR A 87 6.71 9.07 -34.57
C THR A 87 7.44 8.07 -35.46
N MET A 88 7.11 6.78 -35.34
CA MET A 88 7.60 5.72 -36.20
C MET A 88 6.50 4.68 -36.36
N GLU A 89 6.13 4.37 -37.59
CA GLU A 89 5.11 3.37 -37.91
C GLU A 89 5.74 2.11 -38.51
N LEU A 90 5.27 0.94 -38.07
CA LEU A 90 5.66 -0.34 -38.61
C LEU A 90 4.83 -0.65 -39.86
N GLU A 91 5.50 -1.06 -40.94
CA GLU A 91 4.82 -1.55 -42.15
C GLU A 91 3.91 -2.76 -41.85
N LYS A 92 4.36 -3.64 -40.94
CA LYS A 92 3.60 -4.79 -40.45
C LYS A 92 3.48 -4.69 -38.93
N PRO A 93 2.26 -4.49 -38.39
CA PRO A 93 2.05 -4.46 -36.94
C PRO A 93 2.52 -5.74 -36.26
N ILE A 94 3.03 -5.63 -35.04
CA ILE A 94 3.49 -6.77 -34.23
C ILE A 94 2.33 -7.24 -33.37
N HIS A 95 1.99 -8.51 -33.42
CA HIS A 95 0.99 -9.07 -32.52
C HIS A 95 1.52 -9.09 -31.07
N ILE A 96 0.72 -8.70 -30.10
CA ILE A 96 1.14 -8.55 -28.69
C ILE A 96 1.63 -9.88 -28.08
N LYS A 97 1.17 -11.01 -28.62
CA LYS A 97 1.64 -12.36 -28.25
C LYS A 97 2.99 -12.76 -28.86
N ASP A 98 3.54 -11.99 -29.80
CA ASP A 98 4.92 -12.17 -30.28
C ASP A 98 5.92 -11.61 -29.25
N PHE A 99 5.89 -12.15 -28.03
CA PHE A 99 6.52 -11.55 -26.84
C PHE A 99 7.99 -11.19 -27.04
N ARG A 100 8.75 -12.00 -27.79
CA ARG A 100 10.15 -11.71 -28.13
C ARG A 100 10.31 -10.48 -29.02
N LYS A 101 9.43 -10.31 -30.02
CA LYS A 101 9.44 -9.12 -30.89
C LYS A 101 9.00 -7.90 -30.10
N VAL A 102 7.93 -8.02 -29.30
CA VAL A 102 7.46 -6.92 -28.43
C VAL A 102 8.56 -6.49 -27.47
N ARG A 103 9.20 -7.44 -26.78
CA ARG A 103 10.28 -7.17 -25.85
C ARG A 103 11.46 -6.47 -26.52
N LYS A 104 11.88 -6.94 -27.70
CA LYS A 104 12.93 -6.29 -28.50
C LYS A 104 12.53 -4.88 -28.93
N PHE A 105 11.27 -4.68 -29.29
CA PHE A 105 10.77 -3.38 -29.72
C PHE A 105 10.62 -2.39 -28.55
N LEU A 106 10.33 -2.89 -27.35
CA LEU A 106 10.25 -2.10 -26.12
C LEU A 106 11.58 -1.41 -25.77
N GLU A 107 12.72 -1.94 -26.19
CA GLU A 107 14.03 -1.29 -26.06
C GLU A 107 14.12 0.06 -26.77
N LEU A 108 13.26 0.32 -27.75
CA LEU A 108 13.21 1.59 -28.47
C LEU A 108 12.35 2.64 -27.74
N ALA A 109 11.60 2.24 -26.72
CA ALA A 109 10.76 3.13 -25.94
C ALA A 109 11.57 3.80 -24.83
N ASP A 110 11.31 5.09 -24.61
CA ASP A 110 11.90 5.86 -23.53
C ASP A 110 10.84 6.76 -22.86
N HIS A 111 11.28 7.75 -22.10
CA HIS A 111 10.41 8.72 -21.44
C HIS A 111 9.58 9.61 -22.40
N LYS A 112 10.00 9.74 -23.67
CA LYS A 112 9.35 10.56 -24.71
C LYS A 112 8.70 9.71 -25.80
N GLN A 113 9.25 8.54 -26.12
CA GLN A 113 8.77 7.64 -27.16
C GLN A 113 8.13 6.42 -26.52
N LEU A 114 6.83 6.24 -26.71
CA LEU A 114 6.08 5.12 -26.17
C LEU A 114 5.67 4.17 -27.28
N ILE A 115 5.56 2.88 -27.01
CA ILE A 115 4.91 1.94 -27.93
C ILE A 115 3.42 2.29 -28.04
N LEU A 116 2.86 2.31 -29.24
CA LEU A 116 1.41 2.36 -29.44
C LEU A 116 0.84 0.97 -29.70
N SER A 117 -0.17 0.60 -28.92
CA SER A 117 -0.91 -0.66 -29.05
C SER A 117 -2.42 -0.43 -28.92
N ASP A 118 -3.21 -1.18 -29.69
CA ASP A 118 -4.67 -1.26 -29.53
C ASP A 118 -5.11 -2.42 -28.59
N SER A 119 -4.17 -2.92 -27.78
CA SER A 119 -4.24 -4.11 -26.93
C SER A 119 -3.99 -5.45 -27.63
N VAL A 120 -3.98 -5.52 -28.96
CA VAL A 120 -3.73 -6.76 -29.73
C VAL A 120 -2.55 -6.61 -30.68
N LEU A 121 -2.45 -5.47 -31.34
CA LEU A 121 -1.43 -5.12 -32.31
C LEU A 121 -0.64 -3.91 -31.82
N ILE A 122 0.67 -3.96 -32.02
CA ILE A 122 1.59 -2.86 -31.85
C ILE A 122 1.86 -2.23 -33.21
N TYR A 123 1.61 -0.92 -33.31
CA TYR A 123 1.73 -0.17 -34.57
C TYR A 123 3.08 0.54 -34.73
N GLY A 124 3.79 0.79 -33.65
CA GLY A 124 5.07 1.50 -33.68
C GLY A 124 5.31 2.36 -32.45
N LEU A 125 6.06 3.44 -32.62
CA LEU A 125 6.34 4.42 -31.57
C LEU A 125 5.48 5.68 -31.73
N CYS A 126 5.15 6.28 -30.61
CA CYS A 126 4.32 7.47 -30.53
C CYS A 126 4.74 8.41 -29.39
N GLN A 127 4.24 9.63 -29.47
CA GLN A 127 4.29 10.66 -28.44
C GLN A 127 2.87 11.06 -28.05
N LEU A 128 2.64 11.24 -26.75
CA LEU A 128 1.40 11.83 -26.26
C LEU A 128 1.39 13.34 -26.51
N LYS A 129 0.23 13.88 -26.90
CA LYS A 129 0.05 15.30 -27.22
C LYS A 129 -1.19 15.90 -26.58
N GLY A 130 -1.06 17.18 -26.23
CA GLY A 130 -2.16 17.98 -25.69
C GLY A 130 -2.62 17.47 -24.34
N LYS A 131 -3.81 17.92 -23.92
CA LYS A 131 -4.52 17.39 -22.78
C LYS A 131 -5.68 16.55 -23.31
N TYR A 132 -5.78 15.30 -22.88
CA TYR A 132 -6.95 14.47 -23.15
C TYR A 132 -7.95 14.62 -21.99
N ASN A 133 -9.23 14.44 -22.27
CA ASN A 133 -10.26 14.45 -21.24
C ASN A 133 -10.19 13.12 -20.47
N TYR A 134 -9.64 13.14 -19.26
CA TYR A 134 -9.47 11.93 -18.45
C TYR A 134 -10.80 11.26 -18.05
N HIS A 135 -11.93 11.96 -18.14
CA HIS A 135 -13.24 11.35 -17.90
C HIS A 135 -13.66 10.36 -19.01
N GLU A 136 -13.03 10.42 -20.18
CA GLU A 136 -13.34 9.54 -21.32
C GLU A 136 -12.69 8.16 -21.19
N GLU A 137 -11.69 7.99 -20.31
CA GLU A 137 -10.99 6.70 -20.11
C GLU A 137 -10.51 6.07 -21.43
N SER A 138 -10.13 6.91 -22.41
CA SER A 138 -9.84 6.53 -23.80
C SER A 138 -8.38 6.17 -24.07
N LEU A 139 -7.52 6.32 -23.06
CA LEU A 139 -6.09 6.10 -23.16
C LEU A 139 -5.50 5.66 -21.81
N PHE A 140 -4.72 4.59 -21.82
CA PHE A 140 -3.97 4.11 -20.66
C PHE A 140 -2.50 3.90 -21.01
N ILE A 141 -1.63 3.91 -20.00
CA ILE A 141 -0.20 3.64 -20.19
C ILE A 141 0.22 2.47 -19.31
N VAL A 142 0.69 1.40 -19.93
CA VAL A 142 1.40 0.30 -19.27
C VAL A 142 2.87 0.69 -19.17
N ASN A 143 3.40 0.76 -17.95
CA ASN A 143 4.80 1.07 -17.67
C ASN A 143 5.51 -0.19 -17.16
N PHE A 144 6.46 -0.71 -17.92
CA PHE A 144 7.33 -1.81 -17.51
C PHE A 144 8.48 -1.22 -16.69
N THR A 145 8.52 -1.56 -15.40
CA THR A 145 9.37 -0.87 -14.42
C THR A 145 10.60 -1.66 -14.03
N LYS A 146 10.49 -2.99 -13.89
CA LYS A 146 11.58 -3.93 -13.56
C LYS A 146 11.25 -5.32 -14.10
N HIS A 147 12.18 -6.26 -13.99
CA HIS A 147 11.89 -7.67 -14.28
C HIS A 147 10.70 -8.18 -13.45
N PHE A 148 9.70 -8.78 -14.10
CA PHE A 148 8.41 -9.19 -13.49
C PHE A 148 7.53 -8.06 -12.90
N HIS A 149 7.87 -6.78 -13.13
CA HIS A 149 7.14 -5.64 -12.60
C HIS A 149 6.63 -4.72 -13.71
N TRP A 150 5.35 -4.40 -13.64
CA TRP A 150 4.73 -3.42 -14.52
C TRP A 150 3.52 -2.79 -13.84
N GLU A 151 3.16 -1.59 -14.26
CA GLU A 151 2.05 -0.83 -13.68
C GLU A 151 1.18 -0.24 -14.80
N VAL A 152 -0.09 0.04 -14.50
CA VAL A 152 -0.96 0.80 -15.40
C VAL A 152 -1.21 2.17 -14.81
N THR A 153 -1.00 3.20 -15.61
CA THR A 153 -1.27 4.58 -15.24
C THR A 153 -2.38 5.17 -16.11
N HIS A 154 -3.20 6.01 -15.48
CA HIS A 154 -4.23 6.81 -16.11
C HIS A 154 -4.20 8.20 -15.49
N HIS A 155 -4.07 9.25 -16.31
CA HIS A 155 -3.98 10.63 -15.85
C HIS A 155 -2.94 10.84 -14.74
N GLU A 156 -1.72 10.35 -14.94
CA GLU A 156 -0.59 10.42 -13.98
C GLU A 156 -0.78 9.65 -12.65
N HIS A 157 -1.92 8.97 -12.47
CA HIS A 157 -2.17 8.11 -11.32
C HIS A 157 -1.91 6.66 -11.68
N VAL A 158 -1.19 5.94 -10.83
CA VAL A 158 -1.05 4.48 -10.95
C VAL A 158 -2.35 3.85 -10.47
N MET A 159 -2.95 3.02 -11.32
CA MET A 159 -4.22 2.37 -11.08
C MET A 159 -4.03 0.97 -10.51
N VAL A 160 -3.07 0.22 -11.06
CA VAL A 160 -2.67 -1.11 -10.61
C VAL A 160 -1.16 -1.25 -10.79
N SER A 161 -0.52 -1.92 -9.84
CA SER A 161 0.86 -2.37 -9.95
C SER A 161 0.85 -3.89 -9.94
N VAL A 162 1.64 -4.53 -10.80
CA VAL A 162 1.71 -5.98 -10.90
C VAL A 162 3.16 -6.39 -10.64
N ALA A 163 3.35 -7.26 -9.66
CA ALA A 163 4.63 -7.83 -9.30
C ALA A 163 4.51 -9.35 -9.31
N PHE A 164 5.41 -10.05 -10.01
CA PHE A 164 5.41 -11.52 -10.08
C PHE A 164 4.04 -12.11 -10.46
N ARG A 165 3.37 -11.48 -11.44
CA ARG A 165 2.02 -11.82 -11.94
C ARG A 165 0.88 -11.63 -10.94
N MET A 166 1.15 -11.07 -9.76
CA MET A 166 0.11 -10.71 -8.80
C MET A 166 -0.20 -9.22 -8.91
N PRO A 167 -1.47 -8.87 -9.21
CA PRO A 167 -1.89 -7.48 -9.19
C PRO A 167 -2.04 -7.03 -7.74
N ASP A 168 -1.53 -5.85 -7.45
CA ASP A 168 -1.80 -5.12 -6.23
C ASP A 168 -2.41 -3.79 -6.62
N LEU A 169 -3.35 -3.32 -5.81
CA LEU A 169 -3.79 -1.94 -5.94
C LEU A 169 -2.57 -1.07 -5.67
N TYR A 170 -2.40 0.00 -6.44
CA TYR A 170 -1.43 1.01 -6.04
C TYR A 170 -1.91 1.63 -4.73
N ASN A 171 -1.46 1.05 -3.62
CA ASN A 171 -1.40 1.75 -2.37
C ASN A 171 -0.36 2.85 -2.59
N GLU A 172 -0.75 4.10 -2.34
CA GLU A 172 0.24 5.14 -2.07
C GLU A 172 1.33 4.50 -1.19
N LYS A 173 2.59 4.57 -1.61
CA LYS A 173 3.73 3.92 -0.91
C LYS A 173 3.67 4.16 0.61
N LEU A 174 3.06 5.27 1.00
CA LEU A 174 2.59 5.60 2.34
C LEU A 174 1.15 6.12 2.23
N ASN A 175 0.20 5.61 3.02
CA ASN A 175 -1.17 6.14 3.05
C ASN A 175 -1.23 7.47 3.84
N ARG A 176 -1.69 8.54 3.19
CA ARG A 176 -1.72 9.89 3.82
C ARG A 176 -2.57 9.97 5.08
N GLU A 177 -3.75 9.36 5.09
CA GLU A 177 -4.64 9.39 6.26
C GLU A 177 -4.02 8.67 7.45
N LYS A 178 -3.37 7.53 7.21
CA LYS A 178 -2.64 6.77 8.23
C LYS A 178 -1.46 7.56 8.77
N PHE A 179 -0.68 8.20 7.91
CA PHE A 179 0.43 9.08 8.34
C PHE A 179 -0.09 10.19 9.26
N PHE A 180 -1.13 10.89 8.82
CA PHE A 180 -1.70 12.01 9.55
C PHE A 180 -2.32 11.57 10.89
N SER A 181 -3.05 10.46 10.90
CA SER A 181 -3.62 9.88 12.13
C SER A 181 -2.50 9.49 13.11
N SER A 182 -1.44 8.84 12.61
CA SER A 182 -0.34 8.38 13.47
C SER A 182 0.42 9.54 14.10
N LEU A 183 0.83 10.53 13.31
CA LEU A 183 1.55 11.69 13.82
C LEU A 183 0.70 12.51 14.81
N ARG A 184 -0.60 12.68 14.58
CA ARG A 184 -1.48 13.38 15.53
C ARG A 184 -1.61 12.66 16.87
N ARG A 185 -1.53 11.34 16.87
CA ARG A 185 -1.64 10.51 18.07
C ARG A 185 -0.33 10.48 18.86
N LEU A 186 0.80 10.57 18.17
CA LEU A 186 2.13 10.50 18.78
C LEU A 186 2.65 11.87 19.20
N PHE A 187 2.37 12.93 18.42
CA PHE A 187 2.81 14.29 18.71
C PHE A 187 1.64 15.15 19.20
N SER A 188 1.66 15.47 20.49
CA SER A 188 0.63 16.33 21.09
C SER A 188 0.74 17.76 20.55
N GLY A 189 -0.36 18.31 20.02
CA GLY A 189 -0.41 19.71 19.59
C GLY A 189 0.18 19.99 18.20
N ILE A 190 0.49 18.96 17.40
CA ILE A 190 0.89 19.16 16.00
C ILE A 190 -0.30 19.65 15.16
N ASP A 191 -0.15 20.78 14.49
CA ASP A 191 -1.20 21.36 13.67
C ASP A 191 -1.20 20.81 12.23
N LYS A 192 -2.26 21.13 11.48
CA LYS A 192 -2.44 20.67 10.10
C LYS A 192 -1.36 21.18 9.15
N ILE A 193 -0.79 22.37 9.39
CA ILE A 193 0.23 22.95 8.52
C ILE A 193 1.52 22.15 8.66
N ARG A 194 1.99 21.93 9.89
CA ARG A 194 3.17 21.10 10.18
C ARG A 194 3.02 19.67 9.68
N LEU A 195 1.83 19.06 9.83
CA LEU A 195 1.55 17.73 9.26
C LEU A 195 1.67 17.69 7.73
N ASN A 196 1.13 18.69 7.03
CA ASN A 196 1.27 18.79 5.58
C ASN A 196 2.74 18.97 5.18
N THR A 197 3.49 19.81 5.91
CA THR A 197 4.91 20.02 5.62
C THR A 197 5.73 18.75 5.84
N LEU A 198 5.53 18.03 6.95
CA LEU A 198 6.19 16.74 7.20
C LEU A 198 5.83 15.69 6.14
N TRP A 199 4.58 15.69 5.69
CA TRP A 199 4.14 14.84 4.58
C TRP A 199 4.88 15.17 3.29
N ASP A 200 4.94 16.44 2.90
CA ASP A 200 5.64 16.87 1.69
C ASP A 200 7.13 16.53 1.77
N ILE A 201 7.77 16.77 2.92
CA ILE A 201 9.17 16.37 3.17
C ILE A 201 9.35 14.87 3.01
N THR A 202 8.45 14.07 3.60
CA THR A 202 8.47 12.61 3.49
C THR A 202 8.35 12.17 2.05
N MET A 203 7.38 12.70 1.30
CA MET A 203 7.17 12.36 -0.10
C MET A 203 8.37 12.75 -0.97
N GLU A 204 8.99 13.90 -0.75
CA GLU A 204 10.19 14.29 -1.48
C GLU A 204 11.38 13.37 -1.15
N ALA A 205 11.55 12.95 0.10
CA ALA A 205 12.57 11.99 0.50
C ALA A 205 12.41 10.62 -0.21
N THR A 206 11.18 10.20 -0.52
CA THR A 206 10.92 8.93 -1.24
C THR A 206 11.39 8.91 -2.68
N LYS A 207 11.76 10.06 -3.25
CA LYS A 207 12.30 10.17 -4.61
C LYS A 207 13.81 9.88 -4.67
N GLN A 208 14.46 9.70 -3.52
CA GLN A 208 15.86 9.30 -3.47
C GLN A 208 16.06 7.91 -4.06
N LYS A 209 17.21 7.71 -4.73
CA LYS A 209 17.61 6.41 -5.28
C LYS A 209 18.07 5.44 -4.19
N HIS A 210 18.62 5.98 -3.10
CA HIS A 210 19.12 5.21 -1.97
C HIS A 210 18.12 5.28 -0.81
N GLY A 211 18.06 4.21 -0.02
CA GLY A 211 17.19 4.18 1.16
C GLY A 211 17.64 5.18 2.22
N THR A 212 16.69 5.80 2.91
CA THR A 212 16.95 6.83 3.92
C THR A 212 15.99 6.68 5.12
N ILE A 213 16.29 7.34 6.22
CA ILE A 213 15.42 7.38 7.40
C ILE A 213 15.15 8.83 7.76
N LEU A 214 13.89 9.20 7.92
CA LEU A 214 13.51 10.46 8.57
C LEU A 214 13.16 10.17 10.02
N ALA A 215 14.00 10.64 10.95
CA ALA A 215 13.75 10.53 12.38
C ALA A 215 13.09 11.82 12.88
N ILE A 216 11.77 11.79 13.04
CA ILE A 216 10.97 12.91 13.52
C ILE A 216 10.85 12.78 15.04
N SER A 217 11.32 13.76 15.80
CA SER A 217 11.29 13.69 17.26
C SER A 217 10.93 15.02 17.91
N SER A 218 10.17 14.96 18.99
CA SER A 218 9.92 16.11 19.88
C SER A 218 11.18 16.67 20.54
N LYS A 219 12.28 15.89 20.56
CA LYS A 219 13.56 16.25 21.18
C LYS A 219 14.73 16.18 20.21
N ALA A 220 14.50 16.56 18.94
CA ALA A 220 15.51 16.45 17.88
C ALA A 220 16.81 17.22 18.19
N ASP A 221 16.76 18.38 18.85
CA ASP A 221 17.96 19.12 19.28
C ASP A 221 18.79 18.34 20.32
N GLU A 222 18.15 17.91 21.41
CA GLU A 222 18.80 17.11 22.46
C GLU A 222 19.45 15.84 21.86
N GLU A 223 18.75 15.17 20.95
CA GLU A 223 19.27 13.98 20.28
C GLU A 223 20.42 14.29 19.31
N ALA A 224 20.39 15.44 18.62
CA ALA A 224 21.51 15.89 17.79
C ALA A 224 22.77 16.17 18.64
N VAL A 225 22.62 16.60 19.88
CA VAL A 225 23.73 16.72 20.85
C VAL A 225 24.20 15.34 21.29
N ARG A 226 23.29 14.46 21.72
CA ARG A 226 23.62 13.13 22.25
C ARG A 226 24.36 12.27 21.24
N LEU A 227 23.94 12.32 19.98
CA LEU A 227 24.49 11.56 18.85
C LEU A 227 25.56 12.31 18.07
N SER A 228 26.13 13.40 18.61
CA SER A 228 27.02 14.30 17.86
C SER A 228 28.30 13.65 17.33
N SER A 229 28.71 12.51 17.89
CA SER A 229 29.86 11.73 17.41
C SER A 229 29.48 10.65 16.38
N GLN A 230 28.18 10.50 16.10
CA GLN A 230 27.56 9.54 15.18
C GLN A 230 26.76 10.24 14.07
N CYS A 231 26.94 11.55 13.90
CA CYS A 231 26.24 12.34 12.90
C CYS A 231 26.99 13.63 12.55
N PHE A 232 26.52 14.34 11.54
CA PHE A 232 26.84 15.75 11.37
C PHE A 232 25.75 16.59 12.06
N LYS A 233 26.04 17.09 13.26
CA LYS A 233 25.21 18.13 13.89
C LYS A 233 25.32 19.39 13.05
N ILE A 234 24.17 19.92 12.61
CA ILE A 234 24.11 21.13 11.80
C ILE A 234 23.57 22.29 12.61
N ARG A 235 23.76 23.51 12.12
CA ARG A 235 22.93 24.63 12.59
C ARG A 235 21.49 24.35 12.15
N PRO A 236 20.49 24.51 13.02
CA PRO A 236 19.11 24.18 12.68
C PRO A 236 18.65 24.92 11.42
N ILE A 237 18.12 24.17 10.46
CA ILE A 237 17.58 24.70 9.20
C ILE A 237 16.16 24.21 8.98
N ARG A 238 15.28 25.11 8.54
CA ARG A 238 13.92 24.73 8.14
C ARG A 238 13.99 23.99 6.81
N ILE A 239 13.40 22.80 6.75
CA ILE A 239 13.46 21.96 5.58
C ILE A 239 12.51 22.50 4.49
N ASN A 240 13.01 22.52 3.26
CA ASN A 240 12.24 22.71 2.05
C ASN A 240 12.52 21.57 1.05
N LYS A 241 11.85 21.58 -0.10
CA LYS A 241 11.98 20.51 -1.12
C LYS A 241 13.37 20.39 -1.72
N ASP A 242 14.13 21.47 -1.82
CA ASP A 242 15.46 21.44 -2.42
C ASP A 242 16.50 20.89 -1.43
N ILE A 243 16.41 21.31 -0.16
CA ILE A 243 17.33 20.90 0.90
C ILE A 243 17.13 19.42 1.24
N ILE A 244 15.89 18.92 1.29
CA ILE A 244 15.65 17.51 1.64
C ILE A 244 16.39 16.56 0.69
N HIS A 245 16.49 16.90 -0.60
CA HIS A 245 17.22 16.09 -1.56
C HIS A 245 18.71 16.00 -1.29
N GLN A 246 19.30 17.09 -0.80
CA GLN A 246 20.73 17.15 -0.48
C GLN A 246 21.03 16.41 0.83
N ILE A 247 20.23 16.63 1.88
CA ILE A 247 20.51 16.04 3.20
C ILE A 247 20.22 14.54 3.27
N THR A 248 19.35 14.02 2.39
CA THR A 248 19.05 12.58 2.29
C THR A 248 19.99 11.83 1.35
N SER A 249 20.96 12.49 0.72
CA SER A 249 21.90 11.85 -0.22
C SER A 249 23.05 11.11 0.48
N ILE A 250 23.18 11.24 1.79
CA ILE A 250 24.19 10.55 2.60
C ILE A 250 23.55 9.41 3.39
N ASP A 251 24.34 8.39 3.72
CA ASP A 251 23.89 7.28 4.55
C ASP A 251 23.56 7.74 5.98
N GLY A 252 22.56 7.08 6.57
CA GLY A 252 22.06 7.39 7.91
C GLY A 252 20.69 8.06 7.90
N ALA A 253 20.28 8.55 9.06
CA ALA A 253 19.01 9.24 9.26
C ALA A 253 19.15 10.77 9.19
N VAL A 254 18.06 11.44 8.86
CA VAL A 254 17.88 12.88 9.02
C VAL A 254 17.04 13.11 10.26
N LEU A 255 17.56 13.88 11.22
CA LEU A 255 16.89 14.16 12.48
C LEU A 255 16.15 15.49 12.40
N ILE A 256 14.83 15.43 12.58
CA ILE A 256 13.88 16.52 12.31
C ILE A 256 12.98 16.70 13.53
N ASP A 257 12.66 17.95 13.89
CA ASP A 257 11.63 18.22 14.91
C ASP A 257 10.21 18.30 14.33
N THR A 258 9.23 18.46 15.22
CA THR A 258 7.82 18.61 14.83
C THR A 258 7.53 19.92 14.10
N ASP A 259 8.42 20.91 14.17
CA ASP A 259 8.34 22.21 13.49
C ASP A 259 9.00 22.20 12.11
N CYS A 260 9.40 21.01 11.63
CA CYS A 260 10.04 20.78 10.33
C CYS A 260 11.46 21.38 10.22
N THR A 261 12.16 21.46 11.34
CA THR A 261 13.56 21.91 11.42
C THR A 261 14.48 20.70 11.50
N CYS A 262 15.49 20.65 10.64
CA CYS A 262 16.55 19.64 10.69
C CYS A 262 17.64 20.06 11.66
N HIS A 263 18.05 19.15 12.54
CA HIS A 263 19.08 19.37 13.56
C HIS A 263 20.36 18.56 13.32
N ALA A 264 20.26 17.41 12.65
CA ALA A 264 21.40 16.59 12.27
C ALA A 264 21.13 15.75 11.02
N ILE A 265 22.20 15.41 10.30
CA ILE A 265 22.17 14.59 9.08
C ILE A 265 23.19 13.46 9.19
N GLY A 266 22.95 12.37 8.46
CA GLY A 266 23.83 11.18 8.50
C GLY A 266 23.86 10.52 9.87
N VAL A 267 22.74 10.57 10.59
CA VAL A 267 22.64 10.09 11.97
C VAL A 267 22.62 8.57 11.99
N ILE A 268 23.58 7.97 12.69
CA ILE A 268 23.53 6.54 13.00
C ILE A 268 22.64 6.37 14.23
N LEU A 269 21.44 5.85 14.01
CA LEU A 269 20.48 5.57 15.07
C LEU A 269 21.00 4.42 15.94
N ASP A 270 21.21 4.69 17.22
CA ASP A 270 21.62 3.71 18.21
C ASP A 270 20.42 2.97 18.83
N GLY A 271 20.69 2.00 19.68
CA GLY A 271 19.65 1.21 20.35
C GLY A 271 20.16 -0.12 20.86
N ILE A 272 19.36 -0.79 21.69
CA ILE A 272 19.68 -2.09 22.27
C ILE A 272 19.00 -3.18 21.42
N ALA A 273 19.59 -4.38 21.34
CA ALA A 273 18.92 -5.50 20.69
C ALA A 273 17.62 -5.86 21.43
N THR A 274 16.54 -6.10 20.67
CA THR A 274 15.20 -6.39 21.20
C THR A 274 14.57 -7.58 20.49
N SER A 275 13.45 -8.08 21.03
CA SER A 275 12.67 -9.16 20.43
C SER A 275 11.90 -8.75 19.18
N ASN A 276 11.78 -7.44 18.91
CA ASN A 276 11.03 -6.90 17.77
C ASN A 276 11.91 -6.70 16.52
N GLY A 277 13.18 -7.11 16.58
CA GLY A 277 14.03 -7.22 15.39
C GLY A 277 13.51 -8.29 14.43
N ASP A 278 13.70 -8.05 13.14
CA ASP A 278 13.26 -8.94 12.06
C ASP A 278 14.44 -9.24 11.13
N SER A 279 14.92 -10.49 11.16
CA SER A 279 16.05 -10.95 10.33
C SER A 279 15.73 -10.98 8.83
N SER A 280 14.45 -10.91 8.44
CA SER A 280 14.05 -10.77 7.04
C SER A 280 14.18 -9.33 6.51
N ARG A 281 14.34 -8.34 7.40
CA ARG A 281 14.46 -6.92 7.08
C ARG A 281 15.91 -6.44 7.16
N GLY A 282 16.21 -5.36 6.44
CA GLY A 282 17.56 -4.78 6.37
C GLY A 282 18.00 -4.03 7.63
N ALA A 283 19.27 -3.64 7.67
CA ALA A 283 19.89 -2.95 8.81
C ALA A 283 19.23 -1.60 9.16
N ARG A 284 18.74 -0.85 8.15
CA ARG A 284 18.03 0.43 8.37
C ARG A 284 16.75 0.24 9.17
N TYR A 285 15.91 -0.71 8.77
CA TYR A 285 14.67 -1.05 9.48
C TYR A 285 14.96 -1.51 10.92
N ASN A 286 15.87 -2.47 11.09
CA ASN A 286 16.21 -2.99 12.40
C ASN A 286 16.86 -1.94 13.33
N SER A 287 17.64 -1.00 12.79
CA SER A 287 18.20 0.10 13.58
C SER A 287 17.11 1.10 13.98
N ALA A 288 16.16 1.38 13.09
CA ALA A 288 15.01 2.22 13.40
C ALA A 288 14.13 1.61 14.50
N VAL A 289 13.82 0.31 14.45
CA VAL A 289 13.04 -0.37 15.51
C VAL A 289 13.72 -0.23 16.88
N ARG A 290 15.02 -0.58 16.96
CA ARG A 290 15.77 -0.50 18.22
C ARG A 290 15.87 0.93 18.76
N TYR A 291 16.06 1.90 17.88
CA TYR A 291 16.09 3.32 18.26
C TYR A 291 14.74 3.79 18.77
N TYR A 292 13.65 3.42 18.09
CA TYR A 292 12.29 3.77 18.54
C TYR A 292 12.01 3.22 19.94
N GLU A 293 12.31 1.94 20.20
CA GLU A 293 12.11 1.33 21.51
C GLU A 293 12.98 1.98 22.60
N TYR A 294 14.22 2.35 22.26
CA TYR A 294 15.07 3.12 23.17
C TYR A 294 14.49 4.50 23.52
N MET A 295 13.72 5.10 22.60
CA MET A 295 13.15 6.43 22.71
C MET A 295 11.71 6.47 23.24
N GLU A 296 10.99 5.34 23.29
CA GLU A 296 9.56 5.25 23.62
C GLU A 296 9.17 5.96 24.93
N HIS A 297 10.07 5.98 25.93
CA HIS A 297 9.87 6.64 27.21
C HIS A 297 10.67 7.93 27.41
N LYS A 298 11.38 8.41 26.37
CA LYS A 298 12.28 9.57 26.43
C LYS A 298 11.80 10.74 25.59
N ALA A 299 11.25 10.45 24.40
CA ALA A 299 10.72 11.46 23.50
C ALA A 299 9.64 10.86 22.60
N GLN A 300 8.60 11.66 22.30
CA GLN A 300 7.70 11.35 21.19
C GLN A 300 8.53 11.29 19.91
N THR A 301 8.49 10.14 19.23
CA THR A 301 9.36 9.84 18.09
C THR A 301 8.60 9.05 17.03
N VAL A 302 8.79 9.42 15.77
CA VAL A 302 8.30 8.70 14.59
C VAL A 302 9.46 8.56 13.63
N LEU A 303 9.67 7.34 13.13
CA LEU A 303 10.66 7.07 12.11
C LEU A 303 9.95 6.70 10.82
N VAL A 304 10.33 7.38 9.74
CA VAL A 304 9.94 7.00 8.38
C VAL A 304 11.13 6.31 7.74
N VAL A 305 11.04 5.00 7.56
CA VAL A 305 12.10 4.19 6.93
C VAL A 305 11.74 4.02 5.47
N ILE A 306 12.59 4.51 4.59
CA ILE A 306 12.44 4.42 3.14
C ILE A 306 13.51 3.46 2.65
N SER A 307 13.09 2.35 2.06
CA SER A 307 14.01 1.34 1.51
C SER A 307 14.42 1.65 0.07
N GLU A 308 15.48 1.01 -0.41
CA GLU A 308 15.99 1.16 -1.78
C GLU A 308 15.02 0.60 -2.84
N ASP A 309 14.21 -0.40 -2.48
CA ASP A 309 13.13 -0.94 -3.31
C ASP A 309 11.85 -0.10 -3.25
N GLY A 310 11.83 0.98 -2.45
CA GLY A 310 10.75 1.96 -2.40
C GLY A 310 9.61 1.63 -1.45
N ILE A 311 9.79 0.64 -0.57
CA ILE A 311 8.90 0.34 0.56
C ILE A 311 9.09 1.43 1.63
N ILE A 312 7.98 1.88 2.21
CA ILE A 312 7.99 2.90 3.27
C ILE A 312 7.37 2.30 4.52
N ASP A 313 8.13 2.23 5.60
CA ASP A 313 7.64 1.85 6.92
C ASP A 313 7.53 3.09 7.81
N LEU A 314 6.41 3.17 8.54
CA LEU A 314 6.23 4.12 9.63
C LEU A 314 6.39 3.39 10.95
N ILE A 315 7.34 3.82 11.77
CA ILE A 315 7.61 3.25 13.10
C ILE A 315 7.30 4.32 14.16
N PRO A 316 6.40 4.06 15.11
CA PRO A 316 5.66 2.81 15.29
C PRO A 316 4.55 2.66 14.24
N ASN A 317 4.27 1.41 13.86
CA ASN A 317 3.22 1.09 12.89
C ASN A 317 1.86 1.00 13.59
N LEU A 318 1.25 2.14 13.90
CA LEU A 318 -0.03 2.17 14.60
C LEU A 318 -1.16 1.57 13.75
N LYS A 319 -2.00 0.75 14.39
CA LYS A 319 -3.25 0.29 13.78
C LYS A 319 -4.20 1.46 13.48
N PRO A 320 -5.04 1.36 12.42
CA PRO A 320 -6.03 2.38 12.08
C PRO A 320 -6.96 2.72 13.24
N GLN A 321 -7.51 3.93 13.25
CA GLN A 321 -8.59 4.26 14.18
C GLN A 321 -9.91 3.66 13.68
N VAL A 322 -10.74 3.20 14.62
CA VAL A 322 -12.05 2.61 14.31
C VAL A 322 -13.16 3.32 15.07
N LYS A 323 -14.39 3.18 14.58
CA LYS A 323 -15.59 3.64 15.26
C LYS A 323 -15.91 2.72 16.43
N HIS A 324 -15.92 3.24 17.66
CA HIS A 324 -16.26 2.41 18.83
C HIS A 324 -17.73 1.95 18.77
N SER A 325 -18.61 2.78 18.22
CA SER A 325 -20.01 2.40 17.94
C SER A 325 -20.16 1.13 17.09
N ALA A 326 -19.21 0.85 16.18
CA ALA A 326 -19.24 -0.37 15.38
C ALA A 326 -18.98 -1.62 16.24
N ILE A 327 -18.06 -1.55 17.22
CA ILE A 327 -17.80 -2.64 18.16
C ILE A 327 -19.02 -2.85 19.05
N ASN A 328 -19.53 -1.77 19.64
CA ASN A 328 -20.73 -1.81 20.50
C ASN A 328 -21.95 -2.40 19.78
N ARG A 329 -22.15 -2.07 18.49
CA ARG A 329 -23.22 -2.66 17.68
C ARG A 329 -23.09 -4.19 17.58
N HIS A 330 -21.91 -4.72 17.30
CA HIS A 330 -21.72 -6.18 17.21
C HIS A 330 -21.83 -6.86 18.57
N ILE A 331 -21.43 -6.21 19.66
CA ILE A 331 -21.65 -6.72 21.03
C ILE A 331 -23.15 -6.82 21.32
N ASN A 332 -23.92 -5.79 20.95
CA ASN A 332 -25.37 -5.79 21.10
C ASN A 332 -26.05 -6.87 20.22
N GLU A 333 -25.56 -7.08 19.00
CA GLU A 333 -26.04 -8.18 18.13
C GLU A 333 -25.75 -9.55 18.76
N LEU A 334 -24.56 -9.75 19.34
CA LEU A 334 -24.21 -10.97 20.05
C LEU A 334 -25.07 -11.17 21.31
N ALA A 335 -25.34 -10.10 22.06
CA ALA A 335 -26.20 -10.14 23.24
C ALA A 335 -27.63 -10.56 22.86
N LYS A 336 -28.23 -9.95 21.82
CA LYS A 336 -29.54 -10.35 21.29
C LYS A 336 -29.57 -11.82 20.85
N LEU A 337 -28.50 -12.29 20.22
CA LEU A 337 -28.38 -13.69 19.81
C LEU A 337 -28.36 -14.64 21.02
N SER A 338 -27.78 -14.22 22.15
CA SER A 338 -27.76 -15.02 23.38
C SER A 338 -29.14 -15.19 24.03
N GLU A 339 -30.02 -14.21 23.83
CA GLU A 339 -31.38 -14.21 24.39
C GLU A 339 -32.38 -14.96 23.51
N THR A 340 -32.15 -14.99 22.19
CA THR A 340 -33.07 -15.58 21.21
C THR A 340 -33.03 -17.12 21.23
N ASP A 341 -34.16 -17.79 20.99
CA ASP A 341 -34.21 -19.27 20.86
C ASP A 341 -33.97 -19.76 19.42
N LYS A 342 -34.26 -18.91 18.43
CA LYS A 342 -33.88 -19.11 17.03
C LYS A 342 -32.39 -18.85 16.84
N PHE A 343 -31.62 -19.92 16.69
CA PHE A 343 -30.18 -19.87 16.46
C PHE A 343 -29.84 -20.19 15.00
N LEU A 344 -29.15 -19.25 14.35
CA LEU A 344 -28.51 -19.49 13.06
C LEU A 344 -27.00 -19.50 13.29
N ARG A 345 -26.37 -20.67 13.13
CA ARG A 345 -24.93 -20.84 13.41
C ARG A 345 -24.06 -19.94 12.53
N LYS A 346 -24.48 -19.72 11.28
CA LYS A 346 -23.81 -18.80 10.35
C LYS A 346 -23.71 -17.38 10.91
N SER A 347 -24.76 -16.87 11.54
CA SER A 347 -24.79 -15.52 12.13
C SER A 347 -23.86 -15.42 13.33
N PHE A 348 -23.86 -16.43 14.20
CA PHE A 348 -22.92 -16.52 15.32
C PHE A 348 -21.46 -16.54 14.85
N ASN A 349 -21.13 -17.43 13.90
CA ASN A 349 -19.77 -17.55 13.38
C ASN A 349 -19.31 -16.24 12.73
N ARG A 350 -20.18 -15.54 11.98
CA ARG A 350 -19.88 -14.22 11.43
C ARG A 350 -19.52 -13.19 12.49
N LEU A 351 -20.24 -13.17 13.63
CA LEU A 351 -19.92 -12.27 14.75
C LEU A 351 -18.58 -12.65 15.40
N MET A 352 -18.32 -13.94 15.57
CA MET A 352 -17.06 -14.40 16.17
C MET A 352 -15.84 -14.10 15.29
N VAL A 353 -15.97 -14.26 13.96
CA VAL A 353 -14.93 -13.83 13.00
C VAL A 353 -14.65 -12.34 13.16
N PHE A 354 -15.69 -11.50 13.21
CA PHE A 354 -15.51 -10.06 13.41
C PHE A 354 -14.72 -9.75 14.69
N PHE A 355 -15.04 -10.39 15.81
CA PHE A 355 -14.33 -10.15 17.07
C PHE A 355 -12.90 -10.66 17.08
N GLN A 356 -12.59 -11.75 16.37
CA GLN A 356 -11.21 -12.21 16.22
C GLN A 356 -10.39 -11.27 15.34
N GLU A 357 -10.95 -10.82 14.22
CA GLU A 357 -10.26 -9.88 13.31
C GLU A 357 -10.03 -8.50 13.93
N ASN A 358 -10.83 -8.14 14.95
CA ASN A 358 -10.81 -6.83 15.60
C ASN A 358 -10.42 -6.91 17.08
N ASP A 359 -9.84 -8.03 17.52
CA ASP A 359 -9.48 -8.32 18.91
C ASP A 359 -8.68 -7.21 19.59
N PHE A 360 -7.73 -6.62 18.85
CA PHE A 360 -6.91 -5.49 19.27
C PHE A 360 -7.73 -4.30 19.76
N TYR A 361 -8.93 -4.08 19.22
CA TYR A 361 -9.76 -2.92 19.54
C TYR A 361 -10.76 -3.18 20.67
N LEU A 362 -10.72 -4.35 21.32
CA LEU A 362 -11.60 -4.62 22.45
C LEU A 362 -10.89 -4.27 23.76
N SER A 363 -11.57 -3.51 24.59
CA SER A 363 -11.17 -3.29 25.98
C SER A 363 -11.27 -4.58 26.80
N GLN A 364 -10.61 -4.62 27.94
CA GLN A 364 -10.69 -5.73 28.90
C GLN A 364 -12.14 -6.08 29.28
N LYS A 365 -13.01 -5.06 29.43
CA LYS A 365 -14.43 -5.25 29.75
C LYS A 365 -15.17 -5.91 28.59
N GLU A 366 -14.91 -5.47 27.36
CA GLU A 366 -15.55 -6.00 26.15
C GLU A 366 -15.10 -7.43 25.85
N CYS A 367 -13.80 -7.74 25.94
CA CYS A 367 -13.31 -9.12 25.83
C CYS A 367 -14.04 -10.05 26.81
N THR A 368 -14.19 -9.60 28.06
CA THR A 368 -14.88 -10.38 29.10
C THR A 368 -16.35 -10.59 28.76
N MET A 369 -17.02 -9.54 28.30
CA MET A 369 -18.43 -9.59 27.90
C MET A 369 -18.65 -10.52 26.71
N VAL A 370 -17.85 -10.38 25.65
CA VAL A 370 -17.92 -11.22 24.45
C VAL A 370 -17.65 -12.68 24.79
N ASN A 371 -16.60 -12.96 25.58
CA ASN A 371 -16.27 -14.33 26.02
C ASN A 371 -17.42 -14.94 26.85
N LYS A 372 -18.08 -14.16 27.71
CA LYS A 372 -19.24 -14.61 28.50
C LYS A 372 -20.43 -14.93 27.59
N LEU A 373 -20.82 -14.00 26.72
CA LEU A 373 -21.94 -14.17 25.79
C LEU A 373 -21.73 -15.37 24.87
N ARG A 374 -20.52 -15.51 24.32
CA ARG A 374 -20.12 -16.64 23.49
C ARG A 374 -20.33 -17.97 24.22
N ARG A 375 -19.83 -18.10 25.45
CA ARG A 375 -19.99 -19.32 26.26
C ARG A 375 -21.47 -19.65 26.51
N ILE A 376 -22.30 -18.63 26.77
CA ILE A 376 -23.75 -18.81 26.95
C ILE A 376 -24.38 -19.40 25.68
N ILE A 377 -24.09 -18.81 24.51
CA ILE A 377 -24.62 -19.26 23.21
C ILE A 377 -24.14 -20.68 22.88
N GLU A 378 -22.85 -20.96 23.06
CA GLU A 378 -22.25 -22.27 22.79
C GLU A 378 -22.83 -23.38 23.68
N LEU A 379 -23.12 -23.08 24.95
CA LEU A 379 -23.78 -24.01 25.87
C LEU A 379 -25.24 -24.21 25.50
N LYS A 380 -25.99 -23.13 25.25
CA LYS A 380 -27.41 -23.16 24.89
C LYS A 380 -27.67 -23.97 23.61
N HIS A 381 -26.76 -23.86 22.63
CA HIS A 381 -26.90 -24.50 21.31
C HIS A 381 -25.86 -25.60 21.04
N LYS A 382 -25.36 -26.26 22.10
CA LYS A 382 -24.35 -27.33 22.00
C LYS A 382 -24.76 -28.48 21.07
N ASN A 383 -26.05 -28.81 21.07
CA ASN A 383 -26.63 -29.94 20.33
C ASN A 383 -27.38 -29.50 19.04
N SER A 384 -27.16 -28.27 18.54
CA SER A 384 -27.84 -27.86 17.31
C SER A 384 -27.22 -28.57 16.10
N ASN A 385 -28.06 -29.13 15.23
CA ASN A 385 -27.65 -29.76 13.96
C ASN A 385 -27.47 -28.74 12.83
N ASP A 386 -27.50 -27.44 13.14
CA ASP A 386 -27.36 -26.35 12.17
C ASP A 386 -25.87 -26.06 11.91
N GLY A 387 -25.33 -26.64 10.82
CA GLY A 387 -24.03 -26.30 10.23
C GLY A 387 -22.78 -26.76 11.00
N ILE A 388 -21.61 -26.34 10.52
CA ILE A 388 -20.30 -26.70 11.08
C ILE A 388 -20.05 -25.90 12.37
N ARG A 389 -19.68 -26.61 13.44
CA ARG A 389 -19.27 -26.02 14.71
C ARG A 389 -17.81 -25.58 14.65
N MET A 390 -17.58 -24.27 14.73
CA MET A 390 -16.25 -23.69 14.93
C MET A 390 -15.94 -23.61 16.44
N ILE A 391 -14.69 -23.86 16.80
CA ILE A 391 -14.16 -23.65 18.15
C ILE A 391 -13.43 -22.32 18.12
N TRP A 392 -13.78 -21.46 19.07
CA TRP A 392 -13.19 -20.13 19.19
C TRP A 392 -12.34 -20.07 20.46
N ASP A 393 -11.21 -19.38 20.41
CA ASP A 393 -10.43 -19.07 21.62
C ASP A 393 -11.00 -17.86 22.35
N ASN A 394 -10.72 -17.78 23.64
CA ASN A 394 -11.06 -16.58 24.41
C ASN A 394 -10.31 -15.37 23.85
N LEU A 395 -11.02 -14.27 23.67
CA LEU A 395 -10.40 -12.99 23.34
C LEU A 395 -9.61 -12.48 24.55
N LEU A 396 -8.40 -12.00 24.29
CA LEU A 396 -7.52 -11.41 25.28
C LEU A 396 -7.33 -9.92 24.96
N PRO A 397 -7.32 -9.02 25.97
CA PRO A 397 -7.03 -7.62 25.74
C PRO A 397 -5.59 -7.44 25.30
N ASN A 398 -5.36 -6.44 24.44
CA ASN A 398 -4.01 -6.03 24.07
C ASN A 398 -3.53 -4.87 24.96
N LYS A 399 -2.27 -4.93 25.45
CA LYS A 399 -1.70 -3.90 26.32
C LYS A 399 -1.48 -2.55 25.62
N GLU A 400 -1.29 -2.56 24.31
CA GLU A 400 -1.09 -1.35 23.50
C GLU A 400 -2.42 -0.67 23.15
N MET A 401 -3.54 -1.36 23.33
CA MET A 401 -4.87 -0.80 23.08
C MET A 401 -5.18 0.31 24.08
N ASN A 402 -5.65 1.45 23.56
CA ASN A 402 -6.15 2.58 24.34
C ASN A 402 -7.18 3.40 23.54
N GLU A 403 -7.82 4.37 24.20
CA GLU A 403 -8.87 5.22 23.62
C GLU A 403 -8.42 6.01 22.37
N ALA A 404 -7.12 6.25 22.16
CA ALA A 404 -6.65 6.95 20.96
C ALA A 404 -6.85 6.13 19.67
N TYR A 405 -7.13 4.83 19.76
CA TYR A 405 -7.52 3.98 18.62
C TYR A 405 -9.00 4.11 18.24
N TYR A 406 -9.80 4.84 19.01
CA TYR A 406 -11.17 5.16 18.65
C TYR A 406 -11.27 6.55 18.02
N LEU A 407 -12.16 6.66 17.03
CA LEU A 407 -12.59 7.94 16.48
C LEU A 407 -13.47 8.67 17.52
N LYS A 408 -13.39 10.00 17.55
CA LYS A 408 -14.34 10.82 18.30
C LYS A 408 -15.67 10.80 17.54
N GLU A 409 -16.71 10.27 18.17
CA GLU A 409 -18.05 10.10 17.59
C GLU A 409 -19.10 10.92 18.33
#